data_AF-A0AAT9HER2-F1
#
_entry.id   AF-A0AAT9HER2-F1
#
_cell.length_a   1.000
_cell.length_b   1.000
_cell.length_c   1.000
_cell.angle_alpha   90.00
_cell.angle_beta   90.00
_cell.angle_gamma   90.00
#
_symmetry.space_group_name_H-M   'P 1'
#
loop_
_entity.id
_entity.type
_entity.pdbx_description
1 polymer ?
#
loop_
_entity_poly.entity_id
_entity_poly.type
_entity_poly.pdbx_seq_one_letter_code
_entity_poly.pdbx_strand_id
1 'polypeptide(L)'
;MLSWIGLMPSAEEKDLIKRVVGVGGDTLECKGTGPLTVNGTALNEPYVYPGNTPCSQDDQGGQFKVKVPDGFIWVMGDHRQNSRDSRYNQADKNHGFVPVDKVVGRAVVIAWPVNRWNNLPVPATFDQPALAAGSPSATLLTAAPQGVALVGAVPLVLWRRRRYGVGDGRREG
;
A
#
# COMPACT_ATOMS: atom_id res chain seq x y z
N MET A 1 -25.07 -1.79 9.42
CA MET A 1 -25.38 -1.27 8.06
C MET A 1 -24.36 -0.22 7.58
N LEU A 2 -23.84 0.66 8.45
CA LEU A 2 -22.80 1.65 8.10
C LEU A 2 -21.38 1.08 7.95
N SER A 3 -21.01 -0.01 8.65
CA SER A 3 -19.70 -0.68 8.44
C SER A 3 -19.54 -1.31 7.06
N TRP A 4 -20.63 -1.75 6.41
CA TRP A 4 -20.58 -2.31 5.06
C TRP A 4 -20.27 -1.26 3.99
N ILE A 5 -20.65 0.00 4.25
CA ILE A 5 -20.40 1.15 3.37
C ILE A 5 -18.99 1.74 3.64
N GLY A 6 -18.23 1.18 4.61
CA GLY A 6 -16.91 1.68 4.98
C GLY A 6 -16.93 3.03 5.70
N LEU A 7 -18.09 3.45 6.21
CA LEU A 7 -18.28 4.76 6.83
C LEU A 7 -18.03 4.74 8.34
N MET A 8 -17.92 3.54 8.93
CA MET A 8 -17.54 3.31 10.32
C MET A 8 -16.57 2.14 10.39
N PRO A 9 -15.55 2.18 11.28
CA PRO A 9 -14.71 1.01 11.53
C PRO A 9 -15.60 -0.19 11.89
N SER A 10 -15.17 -1.39 11.48
CA SER A 10 -15.83 -2.62 11.89
C SER A 10 -15.96 -2.65 13.42
N ALA A 11 -17.12 -3.07 13.92
CA ALA A 11 -17.35 -3.18 15.38
C ALA A 11 -16.42 -4.20 16.05
N GLU A 12 -15.67 -4.98 15.26
CA GLU A 12 -14.48 -5.69 15.72
C GLU A 12 -13.23 -4.84 15.42
N GLU A 13 -12.57 -4.35 16.48
CA GLU A 13 -11.46 -3.37 16.54
C GLU A 13 -10.16 -3.72 15.79
N LYS A 14 -10.19 -4.49 14.69
CA LYS A 14 -8.99 -5.08 14.07
C LYS A 14 -8.49 -4.34 12.83
N ASP A 15 -9.26 -3.37 12.31
CA ASP A 15 -8.87 -2.63 11.11
C ASP A 15 -8.06 -1.36 11.47
N LEU A 16 -6.79 -1.33 11.05
CA LEU A 16 -5.89 -0.22 11.28
C LEU A 16 -5.69 0.58 9.98
N ILE A 17 -5.66 1.91 10.10
CA ILE A 17 -5.27 2.80 8.99
C ILE A 17 -3.81 3.20 9.19
N LYS A 18 -2.99 2.89 8.18
CA LYS A 18 -1.57 3.26 8.10
C LYS A 18 -1.24 3.72 6.68
N ARG A 19 -0.13 4.44 6.52
CA ARG A 19 0.37 4.85 5.20
C ARG A 19 1.37 3.83 4.70
N VAL A 20 1.23 3.43 3.44
CA VAL A 20 2.26 2.67 2.72
C VAL A 20 3.43 3.59 2.44
N VAL A 21 4.61 3.19 2.89
CA VAL A 21 5.86 3.93 2.72
C VAL A 21 6.78 3.27 1.68
N GLY A 22 6.74 1.95 1.58
CA GLY A 22 7.48 1.20 0.57
C GLY A 22 6.74 -0.06 0.14
N VAL A 23 7.01 -0.49 -1.08
CA VAL A 23 6.45 -1.68 -1.71
C VAL A 23 7.56 -2.68 -2.05
N GLY A 24 7.20 -3.90 -2.45
CA GLY A 24 8.16 -4.94 -2.83
C GLY A 24 9.28 -4.43 -3.73
N GLY A 25 10.52 -4.73 -3.34
CA GLY A 25 11.75 -4.28 -4.00
C GLY A 25 12.40 -3.06 -3.35
N ASP A 26 11.62 -2.18 -2.70
CA ASP A 26 12.15 -0.94 -2.13
C ASP A 26 13.09 -1.21 -0.94
N THR A 27 14.14 -0.40 -0.83
CA THR A 27 14.99 -0.33 0.35
C THR A 27 14.66 0.93 1.15
N LEU A 28 14.23 0.75 2.39
CA LEU A 28 13.87 1.82 3.30
C LEU A 28 14.93 1.98 4.37
N GLU A 29 15.30 3.21 4.68
CA GLU A 29 16.28 3.49 5.72
C GLU A 29 15.92 4.74 6.52
N CYS A 30 15.92 4.58 7.83
CA CYS A 30 15.72 5.63 8.82
C CYS A 30 16.96 5.74 9.71
N LYS A 31 17.52 6.95 9.79
CA LYS A 31 18.71 7.27 10.59
C LYS A 31 18.54 8.59 11.34
N GLY A 32 18.91 8.60 12.62
CA GLY A 32 18.68 9.71 13.54
C GLY A 32 17.22 10.16 13.51
N THR A 33 17.01 11.47 13.40
CA THR A 33 15.70 12.08 13.17
C THR A 33 15.46 12.44 11.70
N GLY A 34 16.48 12.22 10.86
CA GLY A 34 16.55 12.69 9.48
C GLY A 34 15.57 12.00 8.55
N PRO A 35 15.43 12.50 7.31
CA PRO A 35 14.37 12.06 6.44
C PRO A 35 14.44 10.56 6.24
N LEU A 36 13.26 9.93 6.25
CA LEU A 36 13.12 8.57 5.79
C LEU A 36 13.56 8.53 4.32
N THR A 37 14.42 7.58 4.00
CA THR A 37 14.89 7.38 2.63
C THR A 37 14.27 6.14 2.03
N VAL A 38 13.94 6.22 0.74
CA VAL A 38 13.50 5.11 -0.10
C VAL A 38 14.47 4.99 -1.26
N ASN A 39 15.06 3.82 -1.45
CA ASN A 39 16.07 3.55 -2.47
C ASN A 39 17.21 4.59 -2.45
N GLY A 40 17.61 5.01 -1.23
CA GLY A 40 18.64 6.04 -1.01
C GLY A 40 18.20 7.49 -1.25
N THR A 41 16.95 7.73 -1.68
CA THR A 41 16.40 9.07 -1.91
C THR A 41 15.57 9.52 -0.70
N ALA A 42 15.84 10.71 -0.18
CA ALA A 42 15.06 11.27 0.93
C ALA A 42 13.61 11.57 0.51
N LEU A 43 12.66 11.20 1.36
CA LEU A 43 11.26 11.58 1.19
C LEU A 43 11.00 12.95 1.80
N ASN A 44 10.21 13.76 1.09
CA ASN A 44 9.54 14.90 1.65
C ASN A 44 8.17 14.45 2.17
N GLU A 45 7.97 14.50 3.49
CA GLU A 45 6.79 13.93 4.14
C GLU A 45 5.93 15.01 4.81
N PRO A 46 5.24 15.88 4.04
CA PRO A 46 4.43 16.97 4.60
C PRO A 46 3.18 16.46 5.35
N TYR A 47 2.91 15.16 5.28
CA TYR A 47 1.81 14.48 5.96
C TYR A 47 2.18 13.97 7.36
N VAL A 48 3.46 14.04 7.76
CA VAL A 48 3.86 13.70 9.12
C VAL A 48 3.23 14.69 10.10
N TYR A 49 2.71 14.17 11.20
CA TYR A 49 2.02 14.99 12.19
C TYR A 49 2.91 16.14 12.70
N PRO A 50 2.39 17.37 12.85
CA PRO A 50 3.19 18.49 13.30
C PRO A 50 3.93 18.22 14.63
N GLY A 51 5.23 18.51 14.66
CA GLY A 51 6.09 18.24 15.82
C GLY A 51 6.66 16.82 15.89
N ASN A 52 6.32 15.94 14.94
CA ASN A 52 6.96 14.64 14.76
C ASN A 52 8.13 14.76 13.77
N THR A 53 9.14 13.91 13.93
CA THR A 53 10.20 13.70 12.93
C THR A 53 9.90 12.45 12.08
N PRO A 54 10.35 12.40 10.82
CA PRO A 54 10.22 11.22 9.95
C PRO A 54 10.62 9.90 10.60
N CYS A 55 11.79 9.91 11.24
CA CYS A 55 12.38 8.80 11.96
C CYS A 55 12.45 9.12 13.46
N SER A 56 12.53 8.09 14.31
CA SER A 56 12.63 8.22 15.76
C SER A 56 14.02 7.78 16.21
N GLN A 57 14.65 8.49 17.14
CA GLN A 57 15.97 8.13 17.64
C GLN A 57 15.83 7.15 18.82
N ASP A 58 15.43 5.91 18.52
CA ASP A 58 15.26 4.82 19.48
C ASP A 58 15.78 3.49 18.91
N ASP A 59 16.06 2.53 19.79
CA ASP A 59 16.62 1.22 19.45
C ASP A 59 15.54 0.13 19.20
N GLN A 60 14.26 0.44 19.39
CA GLN A 60 13.16 -0.51 19.28
C GLN A 60 12.59 -0.63 17.86
N GLY A 61 12.83 0.38 17.03
CA GLY A 61 12.30 0.42 15.65
C GLY A 61 12.44 1.77 14.97
N GLY A 62 12.79 2.82 15.71
CA GLY A 62 13.01 4.15 15.16
C GLY A 62 14.18 4.25 14.18
N GLN A 63 15.16 3.35 14.31
CA GLN A 63 16.33 3.23 13.45
C GLN A 63 16.31 1.89 12.72
N PHE A 64 16.30 1.90 11.38
CA PHE A 64 16.23 0.66 10.60
C PHE A 64 16.78 0.84 9.18
N LYS A 65 17.17 -0.28 8.58
CA LYS A 65 17.39 -0.42 7.14
C LYS A 65 16.82 -1.75 6.70
N VAL A 66 15.79 -1.72 5.86
CA VAL A 66 15.05 -2.91 5.43
C VAL A 66 14.86 -2.92 3.92
N LYS A 67 14.85 -4.11 3.32
CA LYS A 67 14.42 -4.32 1.94
C LYS A 67 13.06 -5.00 1.95
N VAL A 68 12.06 -4.39 1.32
CA VAL A 68 10.69 -4.91 1.30
C VAL A 68 10.64 -6.12 0.37
N PRO A 69 10.22 -7.30 0.85
CA PRO A 69 10.05 -8.48 -0.01
C PRO A 69 8.92 -8.30 -1.03
N ASP A 70 8.99 -9.02 -2.14
CA ASP A 70 7.92 -9.04 -3.14
C ASP A 70 6.61 -9.56 -2.52
N GLY A 71 5.48 -8.92 -2.86
CA GLY A 71 4.17 -9.26 -2.30
C GLY A 71 3.91 -8.69 -0.89
N PHE A 72 4.83 -7.88 -0.35
CA PHE A 72 4.70 -7.19 0.92
C PHE A 72 4.78 -5.67 0.77
N ILE A 73 4.35 -4.98 1.82
CA ILE A 73 4.45 -3.53 2.00
C ILE A 73 5.02 -3.20 3.38
N TRP A 74 5.66 -2.04 3.46
CA TRP A 74 6.07 -1.42 4.72
C TRP A 74 5.15 -0.25 5.02
N VAL A 75 4.56 -0.23 6.22
CA VAL A 75 3.58 0.78 6.60
C VAL A 75 4.02 1.55 7.83
N MET A 76 3.75 2.86 7.83
CA MET A 76 4.02 3.75 8.96
C MET A 76 2.80 4.61 9.25
N GLY A 77 2.59 4.95 10.52
CA GLY A 77 1.59 5.94 10.91
C GLY A 77 2.08 7.36 10.63
N ASP A 78 1.16 8.26 10.31
CA ASP A 78 1.48 9.69 10.12
C ASP A 78 1.85 10.37 11.46
N HIS A 79 1.33 9.86 12.59
CA HIS A 79 1.83 10.12 13.95
C HIS A 79 3.03 9.20 14.24
N ARG A 80 4.22 9.58 13.78
CA ARG A 80 5.40 8.69 13.77
C ARG A 80 5.78 8.18 15.15
N GLN A 81 5.81 9.05 16.15
CA GLN A 81 6.27 8.72 17.50
C GLN A 81 5.18 8.05 18.35
N ASN A 82 3.94 7.96 17.86
CA ASN A 82 2.80 7.36 18.57
C ASN A 82 2.15 6.21 17.80
N SER A 83 2.88 5.60 16.86
CA SER A 83 2.38 4.53 16.01
C SER A 83 3.22 3.27 16.18
N ARG A 84 2.61 2.21 16.73
CA ARG A 84 3.14 0.85 16.64
C ARG A 84 2.83 0.28 15.26
N ASP A 85 3.74 0.48 14.32
CA ASP A 85 3.63 0.07 12.92
C ASP A 85 4.79 -0.87 12.53
N SER A 86 5.09 -1.05 11.24
CA SER A 86 6.10 -2.00 10.77
C SER A 86 7.44 -1.89 11.50
N ARG A 87 7.84 -0.65 11.84
CA ARG A 87 9.08 -0.34 12.57
C ARG A 87 9.21 -1.08 13.89
N TYR A 88 8.12 -1.16 14.65
CA TYR A 88 8.11 -1.68 16.02
C TYR A 88 7.57 -3.10 16.13
N ASN A 89 7.31 -3.76 14.98
CA ASN A 89 6.81 -5.13 14.89
C ASN A 89 7.78 -6.03 14.09
N GLN A 90 9.06 -5.67 14.06
CA GLN A 90 10.11 -6.42 13.33
C GLN A 90 10.43 -7.80 13.93
N ALA A 91 10.00 -8.07 15.16
CA ALA A 91 10.13 -9.37 15.80
C ALA A 91 9.01 -10.35 15.41
N ASP A 92 7.95 -9.87 14.76
CA ASP A 92 6.81 -10.69 14.36
C ASP A 92 7.19 -11.66 13.24
N LYS A 93 6.31 -12.65 12.96
CA LYS A 93 6.53 -13.68 11.92
C LYS A 93 6.89 -13.15 10.52
N ASN A 94 6.48 -11.92 10.23
CA ASN A 94 6.70 -11.26 8.94
C ASN A 94 7.74 -10.13 9.06
N HIS A 95 8.46 -10.01 10.17
CA HIS A 95 9.48 -8.99 10.39
C HIS A 95 9.00 -7.55 10.14
N GLY A 96 7.78 -7.23 10.57
CA GLY A 96 7.16 -5.92 10.38
C GLY A 96 6.52 -5.70 9.01
N PHE A 97 6.77 -6.59 8.03
CA PHE A 97 6.16 -6.49 6.71
C PHE A 97 4.70 -6.94 6.71
N VAL A 98 3.85 -6.22 5.98
CA VAL A 98 2.43 -6.55 5.83
C VAL A 98 2.23 -7.17 4.45
N PRO A 99 1.69 -8.40 4.35
CA PRO A 99 1.33 -8.99 3.07
C PRO A 99 0.26 -8.14 2.35
N VAL A 100 0.39 -7.97 1.03
CA VAL A 100 -0.57 -7.18 0.25
C VAL A 100 -1.99 -7.79 0.31
N ASP A 101 -2.11 -9.11 0.45
CA ASP A 101 -3.41 -9.80 0.54
C ASP A 101 -4.18 -9.54 1.86
N LYS A 102 -3.53 -8.90 2.85
CA LYS A 102 -4.16 -8.42 4.09
C LYS A 102 -4.67 -6.99 4.00
N VAL A 103 -4.44 -6.30 2.87
CA VAL A 103 -4.95 -4.95 2.64
C VAL A 103 -6.42 -5.05 2.20
N VAL A 104 -7.32 -4.58 3.07
CA VAL A 104 -8.77 -4.55 2.76
C VAL A 104 -9.10 -3.49 1.70
N GLY A 105 -8.37 -2.37 1.70
CA GLY A 105 -8.58 -1.31 0.72
C GLY A 105 -7.67 -0.10 0.93
N ARG A 106 -7.79 0.86 0.02
CA ARG A 106 -7.08 2.15 0.07
C ARG A 106 -8.06 3.27 0.40
N ALA A 107 -7.71 4.11 1.38
CA ALA A 107 -8.42 5.34 1.65
C ALA A 107 -8.20 6.35 0.51
N VAL A 108 -9.30 6.94 0.00
CA VAL A 108 -9.28 7.83 -1.17
C VAL A 108 -9.87 9.22 -0.89
N VAL A 109 -10.68 9.38 0.15
CA VAL A 109 -11.38 10.62 0.50
C VAL A 109 -11.46 10.78 2.02
N ILE A 110 -11.27 12.01 2.49
CA ILE A 110 -11.66 12.46 3.83
C ILE A 110 -13.08 13.00 3.70
N ALA A 111 -14.07 12.30 4.26
CA ALA A 111 -15.47 12.69 4.16
C ALA A 111 -15.99 13.52 5.36
N TRP A 112 -15.24 13.56 6.47
CA TRP A 112 -15.65 14.24 7.70
C TRP A 112 -14.47 14.92 8.42
N PRO A 113 -14.67 16.08 9.10
CA PRO A 113 -15.88 16.90 9.11
C PRO A 113 -16.21 17.48 7.72
N VAL A 114 -17.47 17.86 7.46
CA VAL A 114 -17.93 18.26 6.11
C VAL A 114 -17.11 19.41 5.52
N ASN A 115 -16.63 20.33 6.37
CA ASN A 115 -15.74 21.43 5.99
C ASN A 115 -14.29 21.01 5.71
N ARG A 116 -13.95 19.73 5.87
CA ARG A 116 -12.64 19.11 5.61
C ARG A 116 -12.74 18.05 4.51
N TRP A 117 -13.81 18.07 3.71
CA TRP A 117 -13.94 17.20 2.56
C TRP A 117 -12.74 17.38 1.62
N ASN A 118 -11.96 16.33 1.41
CA ASN A 118 -10.79 16.38 0.53
C ASN A 118 -10.44 14.99 -0.02
N ASN A 119 -9.70 14.92 -1.12
CA ASN A 119 -9.15 13.67 -1.62
C ASN A 119 -7.83 13.29 -0.92
N LEU A 120 -7.44 12.01 -1.05
CA LEU A 120 -6.17 11.46 -0.57
C LEU A 120 -5.31 10.99 -1.76
N PRO A 121 -4.68 11.93 -2.51
CA PRO A 121 -3.79 11.56 -3.60
C PRO A 121 -2.52 10.88 -3.07
N VAL A 122 -1.82 10.17 -3.96
CA VAL A 122 -0.44 9.76 -3.67
C VAL A 122 0.41 11.04 -3.61
N PRO A 123 1.20 11.28 -2.55
CA PRO A 123 2.04 12.46 -2.49
C PRO A 123 3.11 12.46 -3.59
N ALA A 124 3.34 13.61 -4.22
CA ALA A 124 4.31 13.77 -5.32
C ALA A 124 5.76 13.37 -4.96
N THR A 125 6.09 13.25 -3.67
CA THR A 125 7.38 12.72 -3.23
C THR A 125 7.63 11.28 -3.71
N PHE A 126 6.59 10.51 -4.02
CA PHE A 126 6.74 9.16 -4.55
C PHE A 126 6.93 9.13 -6.08
N ASP A 127 6.68 10.25 -6.77
CA ASP A 127 6.89 10.40 -8.22
C ASP A 127 8.31 10.87 -8.57
N GLN A 128 9.20 10.97 -7.58
CA GLN A 128 10.59 11.37 -7.79
C GLN A 128 11.29 10.39 -8.74
N PRO A 129 11.94 10.86 -9.83
CA PRO A 129 12.60 9.99 -10.80
C PRO A 129 13.62 9.02 -10.18
N ALA A 130 14.28 9.46 -9.10
CA ALA A 130 15.24 8.65 -8.36
C ALA A 130 14.64 7.42 -7.68
N LEU A 131 13.32 7.42 -7.41
CA LEU A 131 12.60 6.27 -6.84
C LEU A 131 12.20 5.25 -7.92
N ALA A 132 11.89 5.72 -9.13
CA ALA A 132 11.51 4.86 -10.25
C ALA A 132 12.66 3.96 -10.75
N ALA A 133 13.91 4.41 -10.60
CA ALA A 133 15.10 3.65 -11.02
C ALA A 133 15.37 2.37 -10.19
N GLY A 134 14.76 2.24 -9.00
CA GLY A 134 14.96 1.10 -8.09
C GLY A 134 13.79 0.12 -8.00
N SER A 135 12.65 0.42 -8.64
CA SER A 135 11.39 -0.31 -8.44
C SER A 135 11.09 -1.24 -9.64
N PRO A 136 11.23 -2.57 -9.52
CA PRO A 136 10.99 -3.51 -10.63
C PRO A 136 9.51 -3.61 -11.02
N SER A 137 8.60 -2.97 -10.27
CA SER A 137 7.16 -2.92 -10.57
C SER A 137 6.78 -1.81 -11.57
N ALA A 138 7.67 -0.85 -11.85
CA ALA A 138 7.39 0.27 -12.76
C ALA A 138 7.60 -0.10 -14.26
N THR A 139 8.29 -1.19 -14.55
CA THR A 139 8.66 -1.61 -15.92
C THR A 139 7.55 -2.35 -16.68
N LEU A 140 6.39 -2.63 -16.07
CA LEU A 140 5.30 -3.36 -16.74
C LEU A 140 4.30 -2.48 -17.50
N LEU A 141 4.44 -1.14 -17.50
CA LEU A 141 3.45 -0.23 -18.09
C LEU A 141 3.93 0.61 -19.28
N THR A 142 5.17 0.45 -19.77
CA THR A 142 5.73 1.36 -20.81
C THR A 142 6.09 0.73 -22.16
N ALA A 143 5.60 -0.47 -22.48
CA ALA A 143 5.80 -1.06 -23.81
C ALA A 143 4.48 -1.32 -24.54
N ALA A 144 3.81 -0.26 -24.99
CA ALA A 144 2.90 -0.32 -26.13
C ALA A 144 3.31 0.78 -27.11
N PRO A 145 3.87 0.44 -28.29
CA PRO A 145 4.17 1.45 -29.30
C PRO A 145 2.86 2.04 -29.82
N GLN A 146 2.87 3.36 -29.95
CA GLN A 146 1.77 4.19 -30.44
C GLN A 146 1.21 3.64 -31.76
N GLY A 147 -0.06 3.23 -31.75
CA GLY A 147 -0.79 2.73 -32.90
C GLY A 147 -2.29 2.83 -32.66
N VAL A 148 -2.93 3.74 -33.39
CA VAL A 148 -4.33 4.18 -33.32
C VAL A 148 -5.36 3.04 -33.36
N ALA A 149 -6.39 3.10 -32.49
CA ALA A 149 -7.81 2.95 -32.88
C ALA A 149 -8.78 3.32 -31.74
N LEU A 150 -9.67 4.26 -32.04
CA LEU A 150 -10.82 4.66 -31.23
C LEU A 150 -11.93 3.59 -31.23
N VAL A 151 -12.83 3.71 -30.25
CA VAL A 151 -14.26 3.35 -30.21
C VAL A 151 -14.65 2.18 -29.30
N GLY A 152 -15.54 2.47 -28.33
CA GLY A 152 -16.53 1.52 -27.81
C GLY A 152 -16.66 1.48 -26.28
N ALA A 153 -17.56 2.28 -25.71
CA ALA A 153 -17.95 2.19 -24.31
C ALA A 153 -18.83 0.93 -24.03
N VAL A 154 -18.43 0.14 -23.00
CA VAL A 154 -19.17 -0.55 -21.89
C VAL A 154 -20.66 -0.93 -22.08
N PRO A 155 -21.27 -1.96 -21.41
CA PRO A 155 -20.77 -3.15 -20.66
C PRO A 155 -21.37 -4.49 -21.14
N LEU A 156 -20.73 -5.64 -20.86
CA LEU A 156 -21.45 -6.92 -20.76
C LEU A 156 -21.14 -7.62 -19.43
N VAL A 157 -21.98 -7.27 -18.46
CA VAL A 157 -22.22 -7.98 -17.22
C VAL A 157 -23.03 -9.25 -17.53
N LEU A 158 -22.65 -10.38 -16.90
CA LEU A 158 -23.41 -11.63 -16.74
C LEU A 158 -23.66 -12.52 -17.98
N TRP A 159 -22.67 -13.33 -18.37
CA TRP A 159 -22.96 -14.67 -18.92
C TRP A 159 -21.82 -15.67 -18.70
N ARG A 160 -21.62 -16.09 -17.44
CA ARG A 160 -20.94 -17.36 -17.14
C ARG A 160 -21.88 -18.29 -16.38
N ARG A 161 -22.98 -18.64 -17.05
CA ARG A 161 -23.76 -19.83 -16.68
C ARG A 161 -23.46 -20.93 -17.70
N ARG A 162 -23.15 -22.11 -17.15
CA ARG A 162 -23.22 -23.44 -17.78
C ARG A 162 -22.30 -23.68 -18.97
N ARG A 163 -21.07 -24.12 -18.68
CA ARG A 163 -20.38 -25.20 -19.40
C ARG A 163 -19.46 -25.97 -18.44
N TYR A 164 -20.06 -26.62 -17.44
CA TYR A 164 -19.51 -27.84 -16.87
C TYR A 164 -20.45 -28.96 -17.28
N GLY A 165 -19.98 -29.73 -18.24
CA GLY A 165 -20.70 -30.77 -18.93
C GLY A 165 -19.80 -31.19 -20.06
N VAL A 166 -18.90 -32.13 -19.74
CA VAL A 166 -18.32 -33.19 -20.59
C VAL A 166 -17.06 -33.71 -19.90
N GLY A 167 -17.01 -35.05 -19.74
CA GLY A 167 -15.89 -35.86 -19.23
C GLY A 167 -16.26 -36.51 -17.90
N ASP A 168 -16.20 -37.82 -17.70
CA ASP A 168 -15.68 -38.94 -18.51
C ASP A 168 -16.17 -40.26 -17.86
N GLY A 169 -15.99 -41.37 -18.56
CA GLY A 169 -16.73 -42.62 -18.49
C GLY A 169 -16.67 -43.46 -17.21
N ARG A 170 -17.69 -44.32 -17.07
CA ARG A 170 -17.69 -45.51 -16.21
C ARG A 170 -18.24 -46.71 -16.99
N ARG A 171 -17.31 -47.48 -17.55
CA ARG A 171 -17.33 -48.95 -17.72
C ARG A 171 -16.50 -49.50 -16.53
N GLU A 172 -16.70 -50.63 -15.89
CA GLU A 172 -17.42 -51.89 -16.12
C GLU A 172 -17.38 -52.66 -14.77
N GLY A 173 -18.23 -53.67 -14.59
CA GLY A 173 -18.04 -54.75 -13.61
C GLY A 173 -18.92 -54.69 -12.37
#